data_AF-A0A2G9XGR0-F1
#
_entry.id   AF-A0A2G9XGR0-F1
#
_cell.length_a   1.000
_cell.length_b   1.000
_cell.length_c   1.000
_cell.angle_alpha   90.00
_cell.angle_beta   90.00
_cell.angle_gamma   90.00
#
_symmetry.space_group_name_H-M   'P 1'
#
loop_
_entity.id
_entity.type
_entity.pdbx_description
1 polymer ?
#
loop_
_entity_poly.entity_id
_entity_poly.type
_entity_poly.pdbx_seq_one_letter_code
_entity_poly.pdbx_strand_id
1 'polypeptide(L)'
;MAKELIEEMYKSGKPPQAVIKEKGMVQITDEEAIAKVIAGVIAANPGQLAQYRGGKDKLFGFFVGQAMKATKGKANPQIINDLLKKMLSAGT
;
A
#
# COMPACT_ATOMS: atom_id res chain seq x y z
N MET A 1 4.73 -27.58 -1.01
CA MET A 1 5.43 -26.28 -1.03
C MET A 1 6.65 -26.22 -1.95
N ALA A 2 7.66 -27.12 -1.84
CA ALA A 2 8.78 -27.12 -2.81
C ALA A 2 8.50 -27.90 -4.11
N LYS A 3 7.61 -28.91 -4.07
CA LYS A 3 7.29 -29.75 -5.24
C LYS A 3 6.35 -29.09 -6.25
N GLU A 4 5.37 -28.32 -5.78
CA GLU A 4 4.40 -27.62 -6.65
C GLU A 4 5.07 -26.55 -7.52
N LEU A 5 6.15 -25.93 -7.03
CA LEU A 5 6.91 -24.93 -7.78
C LEU A 5 7.68 -25.55 -8.96
N ILE A 6 8.13 -26.80 -8.81
CA ILE A 6 8.97 -27.49 -9.81
C ILE A 6 8.12 -27.96 -11.01
N GLU A 7 6.88 -28.41 -10.78
CA GLU A 7 5.99 -28.83 -11.86
C GLU A 7 5.53 -27.67 -12.75
N GLU A 8 5.36 -26.47 -12.20
CA GLU A 8 4.90 -25.30 -12.96
C GLU A 8 6.04 -24.65 -13.77
N MET A 9 7.29 -24.78 -13.31
CA MET A 9 8.47 -24.40 -14.08
C MET A 9 8.64 -25.28 -15.33
N TYR A 10 8.36 -26.59 -15.22
CA TYR A 10 8.56 -27.54 -16.30
C TYR A 10 7.53 -27.40 -17.44
N LYS A 11 6.29 -26.96 -17.14
CA LYS A 11 5.22 -26.78 -18.13
C LYS A 11 5.31 -25.47 -18.92
N SER A 12 6.02 -24.45 -18.42
CA SER A 12 6.02 -23.10 -19.01
C SER A 12 7.32 -22.72 -19.72
N GLY A 13 8.43 -23.42 -19.45
CA GLY A 13 9.74 -23.15 -20.07
C GLY A 13 10.37 -21.81 -19.68
N LYS A 14 9.83 -21.11 -18.66
CA LYS A 14 10.31 -19.79 -18.22
C LYS A 14 11.24 -19.90 -17.00
N PRO A 15 12.33 -19.13 -16.93
CA PRO A 15 13.23 -19.14 -15.78
C PRO A 15 12.52 -18.63 -14.51
N PRO A 16 12.91 -19.09 -13.30
CA PRO A 16 12.22 -18.78 -12.03
C PRO A 16 12.17 -17.28 -11.72
N GLN A 17 13.12 -16.51 -12.23
CA GLN A 17 13.15 -15.05 -12.12
C GLN A 17 11.98 -14.36 -12.85
N ALA A 18 11.45 -14.95 -13.92
CA ALA A 18 10.30 -14.42 -14.67
C ALA A 18 8.98 -14.66 -13.91
N VAL A 19 8.84 -15.79 -13.22
CA VAL A 19 7.66 -16.09 -12.39
C VAL A 19 7.58 -15.17 -11.17
N ILE A 20 8.72 -14.76 -10.61
CA ILE A 20 8.79 -13.78 -9.51
C ILE A 20 8.44 -12.36 -9.99
N LYS A 21 8.82 -11.99 -11.23
CA LYS A 21 8.40 -10.72 -11.84
C LYS A 21 6.92 -10.69 -12.22
N GLU A 22 6.34 -11.81 -12.65
CA GLU A 22 4.94 -11.90 -13.09
C GLU A 22 3.92 -11.96 -11.93
N LYS A 23 4.30 -12.40 -10.72
CA LYS A 23 3.34 -12.60 -9.60
C LYS A 23 3.14 -11.42 -8.62
N GLY A 24 3.61 -10.19 -8.91
CA GLY A 24 2.97 -9.00 -8.30
C GLY A 24 3.82 -7.87 -7.74
N MET A 25 5.03 -7.60 -8.25
CA MET A 25 5.90 -6.54 -7.71
C MET A 25 6.16 -5.37 -8.67
N VAL A 26 5.12 -4.87 -9.36
CA VAL A 26 5.20 -3.49 -9.87
C VAL A 26 4.78 -2.59 -8.71
N GLN A 27 5.77 -2.08 -7.98
CA GLN A 27 5.50 -1.03 -7.00
C GLN A 27 4.96 0.19 -7.75
N ILE A 28 3.78 0.64 -7.37
CA ILE A 28 3.29 1.95 -7.78
C ILE A 28 4.16 2.95 -7.03
N THR A 29 4.90 3.76 -7.79
CA THR A 29 5.75 4.85 -7.29
C THR A 29 5.22 6.23 -7.68
N ASP A 30 4.13 6.27 -8.44
CA ASP A 30 3.43 7.51 -8.79
C ASP A 30 2.81 8.11 -7.53
N GLU A 31 3.46 9.15 -7.01
CA GLU A 31 3.04 9.84 -5.80
C GLU A 31 1.65 10.47 -5.95
N GLU A 32 1.27 10.97 -7.15
CA GLU A 32 -0.04 11.58 -7.36
C GLU A 32 -1.17 10.53 -7.31
N ALA A 33 -0.94 9.38 -7.94
CA ALA A 33 -1.89 8.27 -7.89
C ALA A 33 -2.08 7.79 -6.44
N ILE A 34 -0.99 7.64 -5.69
CA ILE A 34 -1.02 7.23 -4.28
C ILE A 34 -1.69 8.31 -3.43
N ALA A 35 -1.40 9.59 -3.67
CA ALA A 35 -2.00 10.72 -2.96
C ALA A 35 -3.53 10.75 -3.13
N LYS A 36 -4.04 10.53 -4.34
CA LYS A 36 -5.50 10.44 -4.58
C LYS A 36 -6.15 9.30 -3.81
N VAL A 37 -5.49 8.14 -3.75
CA VAL A 37 -5.97 6.99 -2.96
C VAL A 37 -5.98 7.32 -1.47
N ILE A 38 -4.91 7.91 -0.94
CA ILE A 38 -4.81 8.31 0.47
C ILE A 38 -5.88 9.35 0.82
N ALA A 39 -6.09 10.36 -0.03
CA ALA A 39 -7.13 11.36 0.17
C ALA A 39 -8.53 10.72 0.26
N GLY A 40 -8.82 9.73 -0.61
CA GLY A 40 -10.05 8.94 -0.53
C GLY A 40 -10.18 8.14 0.76
N VAL A 41 -9.08 7.52 1.23
CA VAL A 41 -9.05 6.81 2.52
C VAL A 41 -9.33 7.75 3.68
N ILE A 42 -8.73 8.94 3.70
CA ILE A 42 -8.95 9.93 4.75
C ILE A 42 -10.42 10.40 4.73
N ALA A 43 -10.94 10.75 3.55
CA ALA A 43 -12.32 11.20 3.38
C ALA A 43 -13.37 10.14 3.77
N ALA A 44 -13.06 8.86 3.56
CA ALA A 44 -13.92 7.75 3.96
C ALA A 44 -13.90 7.46 5.47
N ASN A 45 -12.97 8.05 6.23
CA ASN A 45 -12.77 7.78 7.66
C ASN A 45 -12.74 9.09 8.49
N PRO A 46 -13.79 9.92 8.43
CA PRO A 46 -13.81 11.23 9.09
C PRO A 46 -13.73 11.13 10.62
N GLY A 47 -14.32 10.09 11.23
CA GLY A 47 -14.26 9.87 12.68
C GLY A 47 -12.84 9.56 13.17
N GLN A 48 -12.11 8.72 12.43
CA GLN A 48 -10.72 8.40 12.73
C GLN A 48 -9.82 9.60 12.47
N LEU A 49 -10.13 10.43 11.47
CA LEU A 49 -9.39 11.67 11.23
C LEU A 49 -9.55 12.64 12.40
N ALA A 50 -10.78 12.83 12.90
CA ALA A 50 -11.05 13.66 14.05
C ALA A 50 -10.34 13.14 15.31
N GLN A 51 -10.35 11.83 15.54
CA GLN A 51 -9.64 11.21 16.65
C GLN A 51 -8.11 11.35 16.53
N TYR A 52 -7.55 11.22 15.33
CA TYR A 52 -6.13 11.43 15.08
C TYR A 52 -5.73 12.88 15.38
N ARG A 53 -6.50 13.85 14.85
CA ARG A 53 -6.30 15.29 15.14
C ARG A 53 -6.52 15.64 16.63
N GLY A 54 -7.33 14.85 17.34
CA GLY A 54 -7.48 14.92 18.79
C GLY A 54 -6.32 14.32 19.60
N GLY A 55 -5.19 13.99 18.97
CA GLY A 55 -3.98 13.49 19.62
C GLY A 55 -3.87 11.97 19.73
N LYS A 56 -4.74 11.20 19.06
CA LYS A 56 -4.60 9.73 19.01
C LYS A 56 -3.65 9.30 17.90
N ASP A 57 -2.35 9.52 18.09
CA ASP A 57 -1.29 9.22 17.12
C ASP A 57 -1.28 7.76 16.63
N LYS A 58 -1.76 6.82 17.44
CA LYS A 58 -1.90 5.40 17.07
C LYS A 58 -2.78 5.18 15.83
N LEU A 59 -3.67 6.12 15.51
CA LEU A 59 -4.50 6.05 14.30
C LEU A 59 -3.70 6.29 13.01
N PHE A 60 -2.48 6.79 13.09
CA PHE A 60 -1.59 6.83 11.93
C PHE A 60 -1.42 5.44 11.29
N GLY A 61 -1.18 4.41 12.12
CA GLY A 61 -1.06 3.02 11.64
C GLY A 61 -2.34 2.48 11.00
N PHE A 62 -3.51 2.93 11.46
CA PHE A 62 -4.80 2.62 10.84
C PHE A 62 -4.87 3.18 9.42
N PHE A 63 -4.51 4.45 9.21
CA PHE A 63 -4.51 5.06 7.88
C PHE A 63 -3.50 4.42 6.93
N VAL A 64 -2.31 4.05 7.44
CA VAL A 64 -1.31 3.29 6.67
C VAL A 64 -1.89 1.96 6.20
N GLY A 65 -2.52 1.20 7.10
CA GLY A 65 -3.15 -0.09 6.76
C GLY A 65 -4.25 0.05 5.70
N GLN A 66 -5.09 1.08 5.83
CA GLN A 66 -6.16 1.36 4.88
C GLN A 66 -5.63 1.79 3.51
N ALA A 67 -4.58 2.61 3.45
CA ALA A 67 -3.90 2.99 2.20
C ALA A 67 -3.23 1.78 1.52
N MET A 68 -2.55 0.93 2.29
CA MET A 68 -1.98 -0.33 1.78
C MET A 68 -3.06 -1.25 1.21
N LYS A 69 -4.21 -1.36 1.89
CA LYS A 69 -5.35 -2.15 1.40
C LYS A 69 -5.94 -1.57 0.12
N ALA A 70 -6.14 -0.25 0.06
CA ALA A 70 -6.70 0.44 -1.10
C ALA A 70 -5.81 0.31 -2.36
N THR A 71 -4.49 0.25 -2.16
CA THR A 71 -3.51 0.02 -3.24
C THR A 71 -3.27 -1.47 -3.51
N LYS A 72 -4.00 -2.38 -2.84
CA LYS A 72 -3.82 -3.84 -2.91
C LYS A 72 -2.38 -4.29 -2.62
N GLY A 73 -1.69 -3.58 -1.73
CA GLY A 73 -0.29 -3.83 -1.37
C GLY A 73 0.71 -3.48 -2.48
N LYS A 74 0.28 -2.80 -3.54
CA LYS A 74 1.14 -2.45 -4.68
C LYS A 74 1.86 -1.12 -4.51
N ALA A 75 1.44 -0.24 -3.60
CA ALA A 75 2.13 1.02 -3.40
C ALA A 75 3.35 0.87 -2.49
N ASN A 76 4.35 1.72 -2.71
CA ASN A 76 5.54 1.76 -1.87
C ASN A 76 5.17 2.25 -0.44
N PRO A 77 5.50 1.50 0.62
CA PRO A 77 5.17 1.88 2.00
C PRO A 77 5.80 3.20 2.44
N GLN A 78 7.00 3.53 1.97
CA GLN A 78 7.70 4.77 2.31
C GLN A 78 6.90 5.98 1.78
N ILE A 79 6.50 5.92 0.51
CA ILE A 79 5.68 6.96 -0.12
C ILE A 79 4.34 7.13 0.62
N ILE A 80 3.67 6.02 0.98
CA ILE A 80 2.44 6.06 1.77
C ILE A 80 2.64 6.79 3.10
N ASN A 81 3.71 6.45 3.83
CA ASN A 81 4.01 7.07 5.12
C ASN A 81 4.26 8.57 4.97
N ASP A 82 5.05 8.98 3.98
CA ASP A 82 5.42 10.38 3.78
C ASP A 82 4.22 11.22 3.34
N LEU A 83 3.38 10.70 2.43
CA LEU A 83 2.14 11.36 2.00
C LEU A 83 1.11 11.44 3.14
N LEU A 84 0.92 10.36 3.91
CA LEU A 84 0.02 10.37 5.06
C LEU A 84 0.45 11.39 6.11
N LYS A 85 1.75 11.47 6.43
CA LYS A 85 2.26 12.48 7.36
C LYS A 85 1.93 13.88 6.87
N LYS A 86 2.22 14.19 5.60
CA LYS A 86 1.91 15.50 4.99
C LYS A 86 0.41 15.83 5.04
N MET A 87 -0.45 14.88 4.66
CA MET A 87 -1.90 15.13 4.58
C MET A 87 -2.59 15.20 5.94
N LEU A 88 -2.12 14.40 6.91
CA LEU A 88 -2.68 14.37 8.24
C LEU A 88 -2.15 15.52 9.12
N SER A 89 -0.92 16.02 8.86
CA SER A 89 -0.36 17.18 9.58
C SER A 89 -0.83 18.53 9.03
N ALA A 90 -1.19 18.64 7.75
CA ALA A 90 -1.65 19.89 7.13
C ALA A 90 -3.03 20.39 7.60
N GLY A 91 -3.57 19.84 8.69
CA GLY A 91 -4.88 20.16 9.25
C GLY A 91 -4.85 20.86 10.61
N THR A 92 -3.70 21.41 11.01
CA THR A 92 -3.57 22.35 12.13
C THR A 92 -3.98 23.75 11.74
#